data_AF-A0A7K0S4E1-F1
#
_entry.id   AF-A0A7K0S4E1-F1
#
_cell.length_a   1.000
_cell.length_b   1.000
_cell.length_c   1.000
_cell.angle_alpha   90.00
_cell.angle_beta   90.00
_cell.angle_gamma   90.00
#
_symmetry.space_group_name_H-M   'P 1'
#
loop_
_entity.id
_entity.type
_entity.pdbx_description
1 polymer ?
#
loop_
_entity_poly.entity_id
_entity_poly.type
_entity_poly.pdbx_seq_one_letter_code
_entity_poly.pdbx_strand_id
1 'polypeptide(L)'
;VVARIYDPGRAEIYQRLGIPTVATVIWATDQILRRLVPEGSRSEWRDATGTVQLCEVLPHVGWYGYPIDEIEKHTGARVAFITRLGEGILPDSHIVLQEGDLLHVIVRDEEIAKVELILGKSPEATA
;
A
#
# COMPACT_ATOMS: atom_id res chain seq x y z
N VAL A 1 33.14 3.72 -9.04
CA VAL A 1 33.29 2.25 -9.04
C VAL A 1 32.01 1.65 -8.50
N VAL A 2 31.34 0.75 -9.25
CA VAL A 2 30.09 0.09 -8.82
C VAL A 2 30.30 -1.41 -8.94
N ALA A 3 30.05 -2.17 -7.87
CA ALA A 3 30.17 -3.62 -7.85
C ALA A 3 28.77 -4.26 -7.94
N ARG A 4 28.63 -5.25 -8.83
CA ARG A 4 27.41 -6.08 -8.97
C ARG A 4 27.68 -7.42 -8.27
N ILE A 5 26.92 -7.72 -7.22
CA ILE A 5 27.10 -8.93 -6.40
C ILE A 5 25.93 -9.88 -6.67
N TYR A 6 26.25 -11.10 -7.12
CA TYR A 6 25.27 -12.15 -7.48
C TYR A 6 24.98 -13.15 -6.34
N ASP A 7 25.62 -12.97 -5.18
CA ASP A 7 25.48 -13.86 -4.01
C ASP A 7 24.65 -13.17 -2.90
N PRO A 8 23.38 -13.57 -2.70
CA PRO A 8 22.45 -12.92 -1.77
C PRO A 8 22.88 -13.06 -0.30
N GLY A 9 23.59 -14.13 0.09
CA GLY A 9 24.05 -14.32 1.46
C GLY A 9 25.11 -13.30 1.90
N ARG A 10 25.85 -12.74 0.93
CA ARG A 10 26.86 -11.71 1.19
C ARG A 10 26.31 -10.29 1.17
N ALA A 11 25.22 -10.05 0.45
CA ALA A 11 24.61 -8.72 0.36
C ALA A 11 24.11 -8.22 1.73
N GLU A 12 23.51 -9.11 2.54
CA GLU A 12 23.05 -8.79 3.90
C GLU A 12 24.22 -8.42 4.84
N ILE A 13 25.35 -9.11 4.71
CA ILE A 13 26.57 -8.83 5.49
C ILE A 13 27.14 -7.44 5.14
N TYR A 14 27.17 -7.07 3.86
CA TYR A 14 27.67 -5.76 3.43
C TYR A 14 26.75 -4.60 3.79
N GLN A 15 25.44 -4.82 3.83
CA GLN A 15 24.48 -3.85 4.36
C GLN A 15 24.68 -3.60 5.86
N ARG A 16 24.91 -4.64 6.66
CA ARG A 16 25.21 -4.49 8.09
C ARG A 16 26.51 -3.72 8.36
N LEU A 17 27.41 -3.65 7.38
CA LEU A 17 28.67 -2.90 7.42
C LEU A 17 28.56 -1.49 6.81
N GLY A 18 27.37 -1.03 6.41
CA GLY A 18 27.14 0.31 5.89
C GLY A 18 27.62 0.53 4.45
N ILE A 19 27.91 -0.53 3.70
CA ILE A 19 28.35 -0.44 2.30
C ILE A 19 27.11 -0.43 1.40
N PRO A 20 26.88 0.61 0.59
CA PRO A 20 25.73 0.68 -0.31
C PRO A 20 25.74 -0.50 -1.30
N THR A 21 24.81 -1.44 -1.13
CA THR A 21 24.75 -2.69 -1.90
C THR A 21 23.40 -2.79 -2.60
N VAL A 22 23.41 -2.99 -3.92
CA VAL A 22 22.21 -3.22 -4.71
C VAL A 22 22.04 -4.73 -4.89
N ALA A 23 21.24 -5.36 -4.03
CA ALA A 23 20.92 -6.78 -4.15
C ALA A 23 19.80 -6.96 -5.18
N THR A 24 20.13 -7.50 -6.36
CA THR A 24 19.20 -7.74 -7.47
C THR A 24 18.06 -8.72 -7.17
N VAL A 25 18.08 -9.40 -6.02
CA VAL A 25 17.23 -10.57 -5.74
C VAL A 25 16.06 -10.26 -4.80
N ILE A 26 16.12 -9.18 -4.00
CA ILE A 26 15.07 -8.90 -3.00
C ILE A 26 13.73 -8.59 -3.69
N TRP A 27 13.75 -7.83 -4.79
CA TRP A 27 12.55 -7.52 -5.56
C TRP A 27 11.94 -8.77 -6.21
N ALA A 28 12.77 -9.65 -6.78
CA ALA A 28 12.27 -10.83 -7.49
C ALA A 28 11.63 -11.84 -6.53
N THR A 29 12.23 -12.08 -5.36
CA THR A 29 11.67 -12.96 -4.33
C THR A 29 10.36 -12.43 -3.78
N ASP A 30 10.29 -11.13 -3.49
CA ASP A 30 9.07 -10.45 -3.03
C ASP A 30 7.95 -10.55 -4.08
N GLN A 31 8.26 -10.34 -5.37
CA GLN A 31 7.30 -10.50 -6.48
C GLN A 31 6.78 -11.94 -6.66
N ILE A 32 7.59 -12.96 -6.38
CA ILE A 32 7.18 -14.37 -6.48
C ILE A 32 6.27 -14.75 -5.30
N LEU A 33 6.64 -14.38 -4.07
CA LEU A 33 5.83 -14.65 -2.88
C LEU A 33 4.43 -14.01 -2.98
N ARG A 34 4.34 -12.79 -3.52
CA ARG A 34 3.07 -12.08 -3.77
C ARG A 34 2.09 -12.79 -4.71
N ARG A 35 2.57 -13.69 -5.57
CA ARG A 35 1.71 -14.47 -6.49
C ARG A 35 1.17 -15.76 -5.85
N LEU A 36 1.72 -16.15 -4.71
CA LEU A 36 1.40 -17.40 -4.03
C LEU A 36 0.39 -17.20 -2.88
N VAL A 37 0.19 -15.96 -2.42
CA VAL A 37 -0.75 -15.62 -1.35
C VAL A 37 -1.89 -14.76 -1.93
N PRO A 38 -3.10 -15.29 -2.08
CA PRO A 38 -4.25 -14.53 -2.55
C PRO A 38 -4.85 -13.77 -1.36
N GLU A 39 -4.46 -12.51 -1.16
CA GLU A 39 -5.04 -11.70 -0.10
C GLU A 39 -5.48 -10.33 -0.64
N GLY A 40 -6.78 -10.06 -0.46
CA GLY A 40 -7.37 -8.71 -0.36
C GLY A 40 -6.82 -7.63 -1.29
N SER A 41 -6.50 -6.48 -0.69
CA SER A 41 -6.02 -5.28 -1.34
C SER A 41 -4.75 -5.56 -2.14
N ARG A 42 -4.71 -5.03 -3.36
CA ARG A 42 -3.60 -5.31 -4.27
C ARG A 42 -2.42 -4.45 -3.86
N SER A 43 -1.38 -5.05 -3.27
CA SER A 43 -0.14 -4.34 -2.94
C SER A 43 0.56 -3.86 -4.22
N GLU A 44 0.64 -2.54 -4.40
CA GLU A 44 1.24 -1.87 -5.56
C GLU A 44 2.72 -1.55 -5.34
N TRP A 45 3.06 -1.16 -4.10
CA TRP A 45 4.41 -0.83 -3.70
C TRP A 45 4.62 -1.13 -2.21
N ARG A 46 5.87 -1.42 -1.84
CA ARG A 46 6.28 -1.65 -0.44
C ARG A 46 7.63 -0.97 -0.25
N ASP A 47 7.81 -0.35 0.89
CA ASP A 47 9.08 0.25 1.25
C ASP A 47 10.16 -0.83 1.48
N ALA A 48 11.44 -0.47 1.45
CA ALA A 48 12.53 -1.44 1.56
C ALA A 48 12.58 -2.17 2.91
N THR A 49 12.02 -1.58 3.98
CA THR A 49 11.94 -2.20 5.30
C THR A 49 10.75 -3.16 5.43
N GLY A 50 9.78 -3.06 4.51
CA GLY A 50 8.55 -3.84 4.52
C GLY A 50 7.50 -3.36 5.51
N THR A 51 7.74 -2.24 6.21
CA THR A 51 6.85 -1.73 7.25
C THR A 51 5.68 -0.93 6.71
N VAL A 52 5.80 -0.38 5.50
CA VAL A 52 4.81 0.50 4.86
C VAL A 52 4.56 0.07 3.42
N GLN A 53 3.30 0.12 3.00
CA GLN A 53 2.86 -0.34 1.70
C GLN A 53 1.82 0.58 1.10
N LEU A 54 1.86 0.70 -0.22
CA LEU A 54 0.80 1.24 -1.04
C LEU A 54 -0.06 0.06 -1.52
N CYS A 55 -1.35 0.10 -1.25
CA CYS A 55 -2.30 -0.89 -1.73
C CYS A 55 -3.54 -0.24 -2.34
N GLU A 56 -4.06 -0.89 -3.38
CA GLU A 56 -5.35 -0.59 -3.97
C GLU A 56 -6.45 -1.26 -3.15
N VAL A 57 -7.41 -0.47 -2.66
CA VAL A 57 -8.55 -0.96 -1.87
C VAL A 57 -9.85 -0.51 -2.54
N LEU A 58 -10.79 -1.44 -2.66
CA LEU A 58 -12.15 -1.13 -3.08
C LEU A 58 -13.04 -0.94 -1.85
N PRO A 59 -13.45 0.30 -1.52
CA PRO A 59 -14.32 0.55 -0.38
C PRO A 59 -15.76 0.10 -0.66
N HIS A 60 -16.47 -0.24 0.42
CA HIS A 60 -17.89 -0.53 0.42
C HIS A 60 -18.69 0.69 -0.05
N VAL A 61 -19.82 0.46 -0.72
CA VAL A 61 -20.64 1.53 -1.34
C VAL A 61 -21.12 2.59 -0.34
N GLY A 62 -21.21 2.23 0.94
CA GLY A 62 -21.57 3.13 2.03
C GLY A 62 -20.56 4.25 2.31
N TRP A 63 -19.33 4.14 1.79
CA TRP A 63 -18.32 5.20 1.87
C TRP A 63 -18.49 6.27 0.78
N TYR A 64 -19.32 6.06 -0.23
CA TYR A 64 -19.54 7.07 -1.26
C TYR A 64 -20.19 8.32 -0.64
N GLY A 65 -19.68 9.49 -1.02
CA GLY A 65 -20.09 10.76 -0.42
C GLY A 65 -19.29 11.17 0.82
N TYR A 66 -18.40 10.32 1.34
CA TYR A 66 -17.53 10.68 2.46
C TYR A 66 -16.27 11.42 2.01
N PRO A 67 -15.83 12.46 2.73
CA PRO A 67 -14.54 13.11 2.51
C PRO A 67 -13.38 12.13 2.74
N ILE A 68 -12.31 12.27 1.95
CA ILE A 68 -11.10 11.45 2.10
C ILE A 68 -10.49 11.60 3.51
N ASP A 69 -10.49 12.81 4.06
CA ASP A 69 -10.04 13.07 5.44
C ASP A 69 -10.79 12.25 6.48
N GLU A 70 -12.07 11.95 6.25
CA GLU A 70 -12.87 11.14 7.15
C GLU A 70 -12.53 9.65 7.00
N ILE A 71 -12.29 9.20 5.77
CA ILE A 71 -11.81 7.84 5.48
C ILE A 71 -10.44 7.60 6.15
N GLU A 72 -9.50 8.54 6.02
CA GLU A 72 -8.18 8.47 6.69
C GLU A 72 -8.33 8.39 8.21
N LYS A 73 -9.26 9.15 8.80
CA LYS A 73 -9.52 9.13 10.26
C LYS A 73 -10.08 7.80 10.73
N HIS A 74 -11.02 7.20 9.99
CA HIS A 74 -11.62 5.92 10.37
C HIS A 74 -10.63 4.77 10.21
N THR A 75 -9.84 4.77 9.14
CA THR A 75 -8.92 3.68 8.82
C THR A 75 -7.57 3.79 9.55
N GLY A 76 -7.10 5.02 9.81
CA GLY A 76 -5.73 5.30 10.22
C GLY A 76 -4.70 5.21 9.09
N ALA A 77 -5.14 4.88 7.87
CA ALA A 77 -4.30 4.89 6.67
C ALA A 77 -4.21 6.29 6.07
N ARG A 78 -3.25 6.47 5.15
CA ARG A 78 -3.14 7.70 4.36
C ARG A 78 -3.54 7.42 2.93
N VAL A 79 -4.42 8.22 2.35
CA VAL A 79 -4.76 8.10 0.92
C VAL A 79 -3.65 8.79 0.12
N ALA A 80 -2.99 8.04 -0.75
CA ALA A 80 -1.94 8.58 -1.60
C ALA A 80 -2.52 9.26 -2.83
N PHE A 81 -3.45 8.58 -3.51
CA PHE A 81 -4.20 9.09 -4.64
C PHE A 81 -5.47 8.28 -4.85
N ILE A 82 -6.40 8.81 -5.65
CA ILE A 82 -7.54 8.07 -6.18
C ILE A 82 -7.39 7.92 -7.68
N THR A 83 -7.87 6.82 -8.24
CA THR A 83 -8.04 6.72 -9.69
C THR A 83 -9.51 6.89 -10.02
N ARG A 84 -9.85 7.96 -10.73
CA ARG A 84 -11.21 8.27 -11.17
C ARG A 84 -11.27 8.33 -12.68
N LEU A 85 -12.10 7.50 -13.29
CA LEU A 85 -12.25 7.41 -14.76
C LEU A 85 -10.90 7.18 -15.48
N GLY A 86 -9.96 6.47 -14.83
CA GLY A 86 -8.63 6.21 -15.36
C GLY A 86 -7.60 7.31 -15.15
N GLU A 87 -7.97 8.43 -14.51
CA GLU A 87 -7.05 9.50 -14.14
C GLU A 87 -6.70 9.44 -12.66
N GLY A 88 -5.40 9.55 -12.36
CA GLY A 88 -4.91 9.64 -10.99
C GLY A 88 -5.08 11.06 -10.44
N ILE A 89 -5.77 11.18 -9.32
CA ILE A 89 -6.06 12.45 -8.63
C ILE A 89 -5.42 12.41 -7.25
N LEU A 90 -4.62 13.44 -6.94
CA LEU A 90 -4.10 13.65 -5.59
C LEU A 90 -5.21 14.27 -4.72
N PRO A 91 -5.64 13.60 -3.63
CA PRO A 91 -6.69 14.11 -2.76
C PRO A 91 -6.25 15.41 -2.09
N ASP A 92 -7.14 16.40 -2.11
CA ASP A 92 -7.09 17.56 -1.22
C ASP A 92 -8.19 17.43 -0.14
N SER A 93 -8.29 18.41 0.76
CA SER A 93 -9.27 18.40 1.85
C SER A 93 -10.73 18.48 1.40
N HIS A 94 -11.01 18.68 0.11
CA HIS A 94 -12.35 18.80 -0.46
C HIS A 94 -12.75 17.60 -1.30
N ILE A 95 -11.83 16.67 -1.56
CA ILE A 95 -12.14 15.46 -2.32
C ILE A 95 -13.02 14.53 -1.50
N VAL A 96 -14.10 14.13 -2.17
CA VAL A 96 -15.09 13.18 -1.70
C VAL A 96 -15.00 11.94 -2.56
N LEU A 97 -15.08 10.78 -1.91
CA LEU A 97 -15.10 9.49 -2.57
C LEU A 97 -16.39 9.31 -3.38
N GLN A 98 -16.27 8.87 -4.63
CA GLN A 98 -17.37 8.66 -5.56
C GLN A 98 -17.46 7.20 -6.00
N GLU A 99 -18.61 6.85 -6.56
CA GLU A 99 -18.79 5.56 -7.22
C GLU A 99 -17.81 5.42 -8.38
N GLY A 100 -17.15 4.26 -8.45
CA GLY A 100 -16.15 3.96 -9.48
C GLY A 100 -14.74 4.49 -9.20
N ASP A 101 -14.52 5.18 -8.08
CA ASP A 101 -13.17 5.51 -7.63
C ASP A 101 -12.44 4.26 -7.13
N LEU A 102 -11.15 4.15 -7.50
CA LEU A 102 -10.22 3.24 -6.86
C LEU A 102 -9.37 4.01 -5.85
N LEU A 103 -9.30 3.50 -4.63
CA LEU A 103 -8.58 4.14 -3.53
C LEU A 103 -7.18 3.52 -3.41
N HIS A 104 -6.14 4.33 -3.49
CA HIS A 104 -4.76 3.89 -3.28
C HIS A 104 -4.28 4.42 -1.94
N VAL A 105 -4.07 3.53 -0.98
CA VAL A 105 -3.75 3.89 0.41
C VAL A 105 -2.35 3.44 0.79
N ILE A 106 -1.65 4.32 1.50
CA ILE A 106 -0.43 4.01 2.22
C ILE A 106 -0.80 3.58 3.63
N VAL A 107 -0.39 2.38 4.00
CA VAL A 107 -0.70 1.74 5.28
C VAL A 107 0.53 1.03 5.84
N ARG A 108 0.57 0.86 7.16
CA ARG A 108 1.55 -0.05 7.79
C ARG A 108 1.17 -1.50 7.45
N ASP A 109 2.15 -2.35 7.18
CA ASP A 109 1.91 -3.77 6.85
C ASP A 109 1.01 -4.47 7.88
N GLU A 110 1.24 -4.23 9.17
CA GLU A 110 0.47 -4.80 10.27
C GLU A 110 -0.99 -4.33 10.36
N GLU A 111 -1.32 -3.17 9.78
CA GLU A 111 -2.66 -2.56 9.84
C GLU A 111 -3.50 -2.85 8.59
N ILE A 112 -2.95 -3.52 7.57
CA ILE A 112 -3.62 -3.71 6.27
C ILE A 112 -4.96 -4.43 6.40
N ALA A 113 -5.00 -5.52 7.17
CA ALA A 113 -6.20 -6.32 7.39
C ALA A 113 -7.31 -5.53 8.10
N LYS A 114 -6.93 -4.62 9.00
CA LYS A 114 -7.86 -3.73 9.70
C LYS A 114 -8.43 -2.68 8.74
N VAL A 115 -7.59 -2.07 7.90
CA VAL A 115 -8.03 -1.10 6.90
C VAL A 115 -8.99 -1.74 5.91
N GLU A 116 -8.69 -2.94 5.42
CA GLU A 116 -9.59 -3.72 4.57
C GLU A 116 -10.92 -4.03 5.25
N LEU A 117 -10.89 -4.41 6.53
CA LEU A 117 -12.10 -4.71 7.29
C LEU A 117 -13.00 -3.47 7.46
N ILE A 118 -12.40 -2.30 7.72
CA ILE A 118 -13.12 -1.03 7.89
C ILE A 118 -13.70 -0.58 6.55
N LEU A 119 -12.88 -0.58 5.50
CA LEU A 119 -13.32 -0.16 4.16
C LEU A 119 -14.31 -1.15 3.55
N GLY A 120 -14.26 -2.43 3.90
CA GLY A 120 -15.19 -3.47 3.44
C GLY A 120 -16.59 -3.40 4.05
N LYS A 121 -16.82 -2.51 5.04
CA LYS A 121 -18.13 -2.31 5.70
C LYS A 121 -18.63 -0.89 5.50
N SER A 122 -19.91 -0.65 5.78
CA SER A 122 -20.45 0.72 5.83
C SER A 122 -19.80 1.51 6.99
N PRO A 123 -19.50 2.81 6.81
CA PRO A 123 -18.95 3.65 7.88
C PRO A 123 -19.80 3.63 9.16
N GLU A 124 -21.13 3.65 9.03
CA GLU A 124 -22.06 3.59 10.17
C GLU A 124 -21.98 2.28 10.97
N ALA A 125 -21.54 1.19 10.34
CA ALA A 125 -21.38 -0.11 11.00
C ALA A 125 -20.04 -0.27 11.72
N THR A 126 -19.14 0.70 11.55
CA THR A 126 -17.77 0.67 12.05
C THR A 126 -17.49 1.73 13.13
N ALA A 127 -18.43 2.65 13.33
CA ALA A 127 -18.43 3.69 14.37
C ALA A 127 -18.70 3.16 15.78
#